data_AF-A0A9W8MH34-F1
#
_entry.id   AF-A0A9W8MH34-F1
#
_cell.length_a   1.000
_cell.length_b   1.000
_cell.length_c   1.000
_cell.angle_alpha   90.00
_cell.angle_beta   90.00
_cell.angle_gamma   90.00
#
_symmetry.space_group_name_H-M   'P 1'
#
loop_
_entity.id
_entity.type
_entity.pdbx_description
1 polymer ?
#
loop_
_entity_poly.entity_id
_entity_poly.type
_entity_poly.pdbx_seq_one_letter_code
_entity_poly.pdbx_strand_id
1 'polypeptide(L)'
;MVARYRFVQELMDKYVGQPVPFKTTSDYIIEEKHIIDALRIVDEDGRFASNCTETLNLLKLYGKGGERGEHPEVVKLLEDQSFAYNAKPIKRLLRLLREVDKKWIQEHPAS
;
A
#
# COMPACT_ATOMS: atom_id res chain seq x y z
N MET A 1 -4.77 9.48 3.77
CA MET A 1 -4.12 8.71 2.70
C MET A 1 -3.81 7.27 3.13
N VAL A 2 -2.89 7.08 4.09
CA VAL A 2 -2.52 5.75 4.61
C VAL A 2 -3.71 4.95 5.16
N ALA A 3 -4.68 5.61 5.80
CA ALA A 3 -5.90 4.95 6.29
C ALA A 3 -6.68 4.24 5.18
N ARG A 4 -6.73 4.78 3.95
CA ARG A 4 -7.39 4.13 2.82
C ARG A 4 -6.64 2.87 2.39
N TYR A 5 -5.31 2.91 2.40
CA TYR A 5 -4.47 1.77 2.06
C TYR A 5 -4.59 0.67 3.12
N ARG A 6 -4.61 1.03 4.41
CA ARG A 6 -4.87 0.07 5.50
C ARG A 6 -6.23 -0.58 5.36
N PHE A 7 -7.28 0.21 5.12
CA PHE A 7 -8.62 -0.32 4.92
C PHE A 7 -8.70 -1.31 3.74
N VAL A 8 -8.09 -0.97 2.59
CA VAL A 8 -8.05 -1.87 1.43
C VAL A 8 -7.25 -3.13 1.75
N GLN A 9 -6.09 -3.00 2.39
CA GLN A 9 -5.27 -4.13 2.82
C GLN A 9 -6.05 -5.05 3.78
N GLU A 10 -6.77 -4.51 4.76
CA GLU A 10 -7.60 -5.27 5.69
C GLU A 10 -8.69 -6.06 4.97
N LEU A 11 -9.31 -5.49 3.93
CA LEU A 11 -10.27 -6.20 3.09
C LEU A 11 -9.59 -7.31 2.28
N MET A 12 -8.40 -7.06 1.74
CA MET A 12 -7.62 -8.07 1.03
C MET A 12 -7.26 -9.22 1.95
N ASP A 13 -6.64 -8.94 3.10
CA ASP A 13 -6.23 -9.92 4.10
C ASP A 13 -7.41 -10.74 4.63
N LYS A 14 -8.59 -10.12 4.74
CA LYS A 14 -9.79 -10.77 5.25
C LYS A 14 -10.46 -11.69 4.24
N TYR A 15 -10.53 -11.29 2.97
CA TYR A 15 -11.42 -11.93 2.00
C TYR A 15 -10.69 -12.66 0.87
N VAL A 16 -9.50 -12.22 0.46
CA VAL A 16 -8.77 -12.85 -0.65
C VAL A 16 -8.42 -14.29 -0.29
N GLY A 17 -8.68 -15.22 -1.20
CA GLY A 17 -8.50 -16.66 -0.99
C GLY A 17 -9.68 -17.36 -0.31
N GLN A 18 -10.68 -16.62 0.17
CA GLN A 18 -11.91 -17.23 0.72
C GLN A 18 -12.89 -17.60 -0.41
N PRO A 19 -13.67 -18.68 -0.26
CA PRO A 19 -14.78 -18.97 -1.16
C PRO A 19 -15.90 -17.94 -0.99
N VAL A 20 -16.60 -17.62 -2.07
CA VAL A 20 -17.75 -16.70 -2.01
C VAL A 20 -18.91 -17.33 -1.22
N PRO A 21 -19.69 -16.55 -0.45
CA PRO A 21 -20.74 -17.06 0.41
C PRO A 21 -22.05 -17.38 -0.33
N PHE A 22 -21.99 -17.68 -1.63
CA PHE A 22 -23.15 -17.94 -2.48
C PHE A 22 -23.36 -19.43 -2.67
N LYS A 23 -24.57 -19.93 -2.37
CA LYS A 23 -24.89 -21.37 -2.40
C LYS A 23 -24.71 -22.03 -3.76
N THR A 24 -24.87 -21.28 -4.85
CA THR A 24 -24.86 -21.79 -6.22
C THR A 24 -23.49 -21.68 -6.90
N THR A 25 -22.54 -20.97 -6.30
CA THR A 25 -21.23 -20.65 -6.88
C THR A 25 -20.15 -20.67 -5.80
N SER A 26 -20.24 -21.59 -4.84
CA SER A 26 -19.34 -21.66 -3.68
C SER A 26 -17.91 -22.06 -4.02
N ASP A 27 -17.68 -22.51 -5.25
CA ASP A 27 -16.38 -22.85 -5.84
C ASP A 27 -15.57 -21.63 -6.27
N TYR A 28 -16.20 -20.46 -6.41
CA TYR A 28 -15.49 -19.23 -6.77
C TYR A 28 -14.69 -18.69 -5.58
N ILE A 29 -13.41 -18.39 -5.84
CA ILE A 29 -12.49 -17.82 -4.86
C ILE A 29 -12.42 -16.30 -5.04
N ILE A 30 -12.41 -15.56 -3.94
CA ILE A 30 -12.24 -14.13 -3.95
C ILE A 30 -10.78 -13.80 -4.30
N GLU A 31 -10.58 -13.02 -5.36
CA GLU A 31 -9.29 -12.50 -5.81
C GLU A 31 -9.17 -11.01 -5.48
N GLU A 32 -7.94 -10.47 -5.50
CA GLU A 32 -7.68 -9.04 -5.26
C GLU A 32 -8.51 -8.14 -6.19
N LYS A 33 -8.63 -8.51 -7.48
CA LYS A 33 -9.43 -7.76 -8.46
C LYS A 33 -10.88 -7.56 -8.03
N HIS A 34 -11.48 -8.55 -7.37
CA HIS A 34 -12.86 -8.44 -6.88
C HIS A 34 -13.02 -7.36 -5.80
N ILE A 35 -12.00 -7.18 -4.95
CA ILE A 35 -11.97 -6.13 -3.93
C ILE A 35 -11.80 -4.76 -4.58
N ILE A 36 -10.88 -4.64 -5.54
CA ILE A 36 -10.64 -3.40 -6.30
C ILE A 36 -11.89 -2.96 -7.05
N ASP A 37 -12.55 -3.90 -7.75
CA ASP A 37 -13.78 -3.66 -8.49
C ASP A 37 -14.93 -3.25 -7.56
N ALA A 38 -15.11 -3.95 -6.44
CA ALA A 38 -16.15 -3.64 -5.45
C ALA A 38 -16.01 -2.23 -4.87
N LEU A 39 -14.77 -1.77 -4.68
CA LEU A 39 -14.46 -0.43 -4.17
C LEU A 39 -14.41 0.64 -5.27
N ARG A 40 -14.62 0.26 -6.54
CA ARG A 40 -14.57 1.14 -7.73
C ARG A 40 -13.25 1.92 -7.80
N ILE A 41 -12.15 1.26 -7.44
CA ILE A 41 -10.82 1.86 -7.53
C ILE A 41 -10.36 1.77 -8.98
N VAL A 42 -10.02 2.92 -9.57
CA VAL A 42 -9.46 2.97 -10.92
C VAL A 42 -7.99 2.53 -10.84
N ASP A 43 -7.72 1.28 -11.22
CA ASP A 43 -6.37 0.69 -11.25
C ASP A 43 -5.86 0.56 -12.70
N GLU A 44 -5.52 1.70 -13.31
CA GLU A 44 -5.05 1.78 -14.71
C GLU A 44 -3.85 0.87 -15.00
N ASP A 45 -3.00 0.67 -14.00
CA ASP A 45 -1.73 -0.05 -14.11
C ASP A 45 -1.82 -1.51 -13.59
N GLY A 46 -2.98 -1.94 -13.04
CA GLY A 46 -3.17 -3.25 -12.42
C GLY A 46 -2.26 -3.50 -11.20
N ARG A 47 -1.82 -2.43 -10.52
CA ARG A 47 -0.80 -2.47 -9.45
C ARG A 47 -1.28 -1.82 -8.17
N PHE A 48 -2.55 -1.47 -8.05
CA PHE A 48 -3.04 -0.77 -6.86
C PHE A 48 -2.85 -1.61 -5.60
N ALA A 49 -3.22 -2.90 -5.67
CA ALA A 49 -3.08 -3.84 -4.56
C ALA A 49 -1.61 -3.99 -4.12
N SER A 50 -0.72 -4.34 -5.06
CA SER A 50 0.71 -4.50 -4.77
C SER A 50 1.36 -3.20 -4.27
N ASN A 51 1.00 -2.05 -4.84
CA ASN A 51 1.46 -0.75 -4.36
C ASN A 51 0.94 -0.44 -2.94
N CYS A 52 -0.27 -0.88 -2.57
CA CYS A 52 -0.79 -0.74 -1.20
C CYS A 52 0.06 -1.53 -0.22
N THR A 53 0.24 -2.82 -0.49
CA THR A 53 1.03 -3.74 0.33
C THR A 53 2.46 -3.22 0.50
N GLU A 54 3.11 -2.84 -0.59
CA GLU A 54 4.47 -2.32 -0.58
C GLU A 54 4.58 -1.01 0.20
N THR A 55 3.66 -0.07 -0.02
CA THR A 55 3.65 1.20 0.73
C THR A 55 3.53 0.95 2.23
N LEU A 56 2.63 0.05 2.66
CA LEU A 56 2.44 -0.26 4.07
C LEU A 56 3.66 -0.96 4.68
N ASN A 57 4.32 -1.86 3.93
CA ASN A 57 5.54 -2.52 4.39
C ASN A 57 6.69 -1.52 4.54
N LEU A 58 6.93 -0.66 3.54
CA LEU A 58 7.98 0.35 3.62
C LEU A 58 7.69 1.39 4.71
N LEU A 59 6.41 1.69 5.00
CA LEU A 59 6.04 2.54 6.13
C LEU A 59 6.36 1.92 7.49
N LYS A 60 6.34 0.59 7.64
CA LYS A 60 6.81 -0.06 8.88
C LYS A 60 8.32 0.13 9.08
N LEU A 61 9.07 0.23 7.98
CA LEU A 61 10.52 0.40 8.01
C LEU A 61 10.93 1.86 8.23
N TYR A 62 10.29 2.80 7.54
CA TYR A 62 10.75 4.20 7.42
C TYR A 62 9.75 5.25 7.89
N GLY A 63 8.55 4.84 8.28
CA GLY A 63 7.54 5.72 8.88
C GLY A 63 7.90 6.10 10.31
N LYS A 64 6.94 6.74 10.99
CA LYS A 64 7.12 7.16 12.38
C LYS A 64 7.45 5.97 13.28
N GLY A 65 8.60 6.02 13.96
CA GLY A 65 9.12 4.91 14.76
C GLY A 65 9.48 3.63 13.97
N GLY A 66 9.85 3.77 12.69
CA GLY A 66 10.12 2.64 11.81
C GLY A 66 11.35 1.79 12.20
N GLU A 67 11.31 0.51 11.83
CA GLU A 67 12.32 -0.50 12.20
C GLU A 67 13.74 -0.17 11.70
N ARG A 68 13.85 0.53 10.56
CA ARG A 68 15.13 0.95 9.97
C ARG A 68 15.47 2.41 10.26
N GLY A 69 14.76 3.00 11.20
CA GLY A 69 14.85 4.41 11.52
C GLY A 69 13.78 5.23 10.79
N GLU A 70 13.22 6.18 11.53
CA GLU A 70 12.25 7.12 11.00
C GLU A 70 12.90 8.04 9.95
N HIS A 71 12.32 8.13 8.76
CA HIS A 71 12.80 9.03 7.71
C HIS A 71 12.06 10.37 7.78
N PRO A 72 12.75 11.52 8.03
CA PRO A 72 12.10 12.81 8.24
C PRO A 72 11.19 13.25 7.10
N GLU A 73 11.59 13.02 5.85
CA GLU A 73 10.76 13.40 4.69
C GLU A 73 9.53 12.51 4.53
N VAL A 74 9.60 11.25 4.95
CA VAL A 74 8.45 10.33 4.91
C VAL A 74 7.43 10.79 5.94
N VAL A 75 7.85 11.08 7.17
CA VAL A 75 6.98 11.60 8.24
C VAL A 75 6.35 12.93 7.83
N LYS A 76 7.16 13.86 7.31
CA LYS A 76 6.65 15.14 6.81
C LYS A 76 5.58 14.96 5.75
N LEU A 77 5.77 14.04 4.80
CA LEU A 77 4.80 13.78 3.73
C LEU A 77 3.51 13.10 4.25
N LEU A 78 3.58 12.37 5.37
CA LEU A 78 2.41 11.78 6.02
C LEU A 78 1.60 12.80 6.81
N GLU A 79 2.28 13.77 7.43
CA GLU A 79 1.67 14.85 8.21
C GLU A 79 1.12 15.98 7.33
N ASP A 80 1.74 16.20 6.16
CA ASP A 80 1.29 17.18 5.19
C ASP A 80 -0.02 16.71 4.52
N GLN A 81 -1.15 17.25 4.99
CA GLN A 81 -2.47 17.02 4.40
C GLN A 81 -2.78 17.98 3.24
N SER A 82 -1.87 18.92 2.92
CA SER A 82 -2.08 19.95 1.91
C SER A 82 -1.76 19.44 0.50
N PHE A 83 -2.60 18.55 -0.01
CA PHE A 83 -2.44 18.11 -1.40
C PHE A 83 -3.19 19.05 -2.33
N ALA A 84 -2.43 19.75 -3.18
CA ALA A 84 -3.00 20.42 -4.36
C ALA A 84 -3.84 19.41 -5.15
N TYR A 85 -4.99 19.86 -5.66
CA TYR A 85 -6.06 19.08 -6.28
C TYR A 85 -5.61 18.08 -7.37
N ASN A 86 -4.40 18.24 -7.94
CA ASN A 86 -3.84 17.40 -9.02
C ASN A 86 -2.59 16.58 -8.64
N ALA A 87 -2.08 16.67 -7.41
CA ALA A 87 -0.95 15.84 -7.01
C ALA A 87 -1.45 14.40 -6.78
N LYS A 88 -0.88 13.39 -7.45
CA LYS A 88 -1.07 11.95 -7.13
C LYS A 88 -0.18 11.61 -5.93
N PRO A 89 -0.56 11.96 -4.68
CA PRO A 89 0.40 12.11 -3.61
C PRO A 89 0.80 10.75 -3.04
N ILE A 90 0.02 9.72 -3.34
CA ILE A 90 0.31 8.33 -3.09
C ILE A 90 1.44 7.81 -3.97
N LYS A 91 1.43 8.10 -5.28
CA LYS A 91 2.54 7.73 -6.17
C LYS A 91 3.84 8.40 -5.72
N ARG A 92 3.75 9.64 -5.21
CA ARG A 92 4.88 10.37 -4.62
C ARG A 92 5.40 9.71 -3.34
N LEU A 93 4.50 9.31 -2.44
CA LEU A 93 4.87 8.61 -1.19
C LEU A 93 5.58 7.29 -1.47
N LEU A 94 5.01 6.44 -2.32
CA LEU A 94 5.63 5.15 -2.65
C LEU A 94 7.00 5.33 -3.32
N ARG A 95 7.14 6.32 -4.22
CA ARG A 95 8.43 6.63 -4.83
C ARG A 95 9.47 7.03 -3.78
N LEU A 96 9.12 7.93 -2.86
CA LEU A 96 10.02 8.35 -1.78
C LEU A 96 10.46 7.15 -0.93
N LEU A 97 9.50 6.31 -0.51
CA LEU A 97 9.78 5.12 0.28
C LEU A 97 10.75 4.16 -0.43
N ARG A 98 10.57 3.92 -1.74
CA ARG A 98 11.48 3.10 -2.55
C ARG A 98 12.88 3.70 -2.67
N GLU A 99 12.98 5.03 -2.81
CA GLU A 99 14.27 5.72 -2.87
C GLU A 99 15.03 5.62 -1.54
N VAL A 100 14.33 5.76 -0.41
CA VAL A 100 14.88 5.58 0.94
C VAL A 100 15.35 4.13 1.15
N ASP A 101 14.52 3.16 0.79
CA ASP A 101 14.85 1.73 0.92
C ASP A 101 16.08 1.36 0.10
N LYS A 102 16.13 1.83 -1.16
CA LYS A 102 17.28 1.61 -2.03
C LYS A 102 18.58 2.15 -1.43
N LYS A 103 18.57 3.37 -0.86
CA LYS A 103 19.75 3.94 -0.19
C LYS A 103 20.17 3.11 1.01
N TRP A 104 19.20 2.73 1.86
CA TRP A 104 19.48 1.92 3.04
C TRP A 104 20.14 0.57 2.67
N ILE A 105 19.63 -0.11 1.64
CA ILE A 105 20.19 -1.38 1.14
C ILE A 105 21.62 -1.20 0.59
N GLN A 106 21.90 -0.07 -0.08
CA GLN A 106 23.25 0.23 -0.57
C GLN A 106 24.24 0.45 0.56
N GLU A 107 23.80 1.05 1.67
CA GLU A 107 24.60 1.31 2.86
C GLU A 107 24.75 0.07 3.76
N HIS A 108 23.80 -0.88 3.67
CA HIS A 108 23.76 -2.12 4.44
C HIS A 108 23.66 -3.34 3.53
N PRO A 109 24.67 -3.60 2.69
CA PRO A 109 24.67 -4.81 1.86
C PRO A 109 24.63 -6.04 2.77
N ALA A 110 23.70 -6.96 2.50
CA ALA A 110 23.65 -8.23 3.19
C ALA A 110 25.01 -8.93 3.03
N SER A 111 25.68 -9.20 4.15
CA SER A 111 26.96 -9.91 4.20
C SER A 111 26.81 -11.37 3.80
#